data_AF-A0A3S4U9B1-F1
#
_entry.id   AF-A0A3S4U9B1-F1
#
_cell.length_a   1.000
_cell.length_b   1.000
_cell.length_c   1.000
_cell.angle_alpha   90.00
_cell.angle_beta   90.00
_cell.angle_gamma   90.00
#
_symmetry.space_group_name_H-M   'P 1'
#
loop_
_entity.id
_entity.type
_entity.pdbx_description
1 polymer ?
#
loop_
_entity_poly.entity_id
_entity_poly.type
_entity_poly.pdbx_seq_one_letter_code
_entity_poly.pdbx_strand_id
1 'polypeptide(L)'
;MRSFFTLFCIVGFLFALLTLTAENAFLTLWIGCSIVLLWAIAYLDWQYQLISTTPCLILTALGFIGASQSFSSLTLEESLQSAVIFFLLFYGIYWIAKWYYKEEAFGQGDYWLALGIGSYLPLKHFPIFLLIACLLGIFFTFLSTKRLVFCLLPLFSSSQVL
;
A
#
# COMPACT_ATOMS: atom_id res chain seq x y z
N MET A 1 -2.67 -16.48 -11.87
CA MET A 1 -2.33 -15.90 -13.18
C MET A 1 -3.50 -15.19 -13.88
N ARG A 2 -4.72 -15.75 -13.93
CA ARG A 2 -5.86 -15.13 -14.65
C ARG A 2 -6.32 -13.77 -14.06
N SER A 3 -6.42 -13.63 -12.75
CA SER A 3 -6.82 -12.36 -12.09
C SER A 3 -5.78 -11.24 -12.22
N PHE A 4 -4.51 -11.59 -12.42
CA PHE A 4 -3.39 -10.63 -12.53
C PHE A 4 -3.46 -9.85 -13.85
N PHE A 5 -3.66 -10.55 -14.97
CA PHE A 5 -3.75 -9.92 -16.29
C PHE A 5 -4.96 -8.99 -16.38
N THR A 6 -6.08 -9.37 -15.77
CA THR A 6 -7.29 -8.54 -15.71
C THR A 6 -7.05 -7.25 -14.93
N LEU A 7 -6.35 -7.29 -13.79
CA LEU A 7 -6.02 -6.10 -13.02
C LEU A 7 -5.04 -5.17 -13.76
N PHE A 8 -4.03 -5.73 -14.43
CA PHE A 8 -3.12 -4.96 -15.27
C PHE A 8 -3.87 -4.23 -16.40
N CYS A 9 -4.75 -4.94 -17.11
CA CYS A 9 -5.57 -4.35 -18.18
C CYS A 9 -6.54 -3.30 -17.64
N ILE A 10 -7.13 -3.51 -16.46
CA ILE A 10 -8.04 -2.53 -15.83
C ILE A 10 -7.28 -1.26 -15.45
N VAL A 11 -6.10 -1.38 -14.84
CA VAL A 11 -5.28 -0.21 -14.46
C VAL A 11 -4.77 0.52 -15.69
N GLY A 12 -4.30 -0.20 -16.71
CA GLY A 12 -3.91 0.38 -17.99
C GLY A 12 -5.07 1.07 -18.73
N PHE A 13 -6.26 0.49 -18.68
CA PHE A 13 -7.48 1.08 -19.25
C PHE A 13 -7.92 2.33 -18.47
N LEU A 14 -7.88 2.29 -17.14
CA LEU A 14 -8.19 3.42 -16.28
C LEU A 14 -7.20 4.58 -16.50
N PHE A 15 -5.91 4.26 -16.67
CA PHE A 15 -4.88 5.23 -17.06
C PHE A 15 -5.18 5.86 -18.42
N ALA A 16 -5.52 5.05 -19.44
CA ALA A 16 -5.87 5.55 -20.77
C ALA A 16 -7.14 6.42 -20.76
N LEU A 17 -8.11 6.09 -19.90
CA LEU A 17 -9.31 6.90 -19.70
C LEU A 17 -8.96 8.25 -19.02
N LEU A 18 -8.03 8.23 -18.08
CA LEU A 18 -7.54 9.43 -17.39
C LEU A 18 -6.78 10.36 -18.36
N THR A 19 -6.05 9.78 -19.33
CA THR A 19 -5.38 10.56 -20.39
C THR A 19 -6.32 11.27 -21.34
N LEU A 20 -7.55 10.78 -21.49
CA LEU A 20 -8.56 11.40 -22.35
C LEU A 20 -9.33 12.54 -21.67
N THR A 21 -9.30 12.61 -20.34
CA THR A 21 -10.12 13.53 -19.54
C THR A 21 -9.34 14.70 -18.94
N ALA A 22 -8.02 14.62 -18.90
CA ALA A 22 -7.18 15.64 -18.27
C ALA A 22 -6.61 16.63 -19.29
N GLU A 23 -6.90 17.93 -19.08
CA GLU A 23 -6.47 19.04 -19.94
C GLU A 23 -4.95 19.29 -19.92
N ASN A 24 -4.27 18.85 -18.86
CA ASN A 24 -2.83 19.07 -18.64
C ASN A 24 -2.03 17.77 -18.76
N ALA A 25 -1.31 17.60 -19.88
CA ALA A 25 -0.52 16.40 -20.17
C ALA A 25 0.48 16.02 -19.06
N PHE A 26 1.09 17.00 -18.39
CA PHE A 26 2.06 16.77 -17.31
C PHE A 26 1.42 16.22 -16.03
N LEU A 27 0.24 16.71 -15.67
CA LEU A 27 -0.51 16.21 -14.50
C LEU A 27 -0.95 14.76 -14.73
N THR A 28 -1.45 14.48 -15.93
CA THR A 28 -1.82 13.13 -16.36
C THR A 28 -0.65 12.17 -16.29
N LEU A 29 0.52 12.58 -16.79
CA LEU A 29 1.73 11.77 -16.78
C LEU A 29 2.18 11.50 -15.34
N TRP A 30 2.10 12.51 -14.46
CA TRP A 30 2.44 12.37 -13.05
C TRP A 30 1.52 11.42 -12.28
N ILE A 31 0.19 11.59 -12.40
CA ILE A 31 -0.79 10.67 -11.78
C ILE A 31 -0.58 9.26 -12.34
N GLY A 32 -0.37 9.19 -13.65
CA GLY A 32 -0.13 7.96 -14.35
C GLY A 32 1.09 7.19 -13.83
N CYS A 33 2.24 7.85 -13.73
CA CYS A 33 3.45 7.26 -13.16
C CYS A 33 3.22 6.80 -11.71
N SER A 34 2.50 7.59 -10.91
CA SER A 34 2.18 7.27 -9.52
C SER A 34 1.31 6.00 -9.41
N ILE A 35 0.28 5.88 -10.26
CA ILE A 35 -0.60 4.69 -10.31
C ILE A 35 0.18 3.45 -10.75
N VAL A 36 1.02 3.55 -11.77
CA VAL A 36 1.85 2.44 -12.25
C VAL A 36 2.82 1.97 -11.17
N LEU A 37 3.43 2.90 -10.43
CA LEU A 37 4.30 2.57 -9.28
C LEU A 37 3.53 1.91 -8.14
N LEU A 38 2.38 2.45 -7.74
CA LEU A 38 1.50 1.84 -6.73
C LEU A 38 1.10 0.41 -7.14
N TRP A 39 0.77 0.21 -8.41
CA TRP A 39 0.46 -1.11 -8.95
C TRP A 39 1.67 -2.04 -8.89
N ALA A 40 2.86 -1.56 -9.26
CA ALA A 40 4.10 -2.35 -9.17
C ALA A 40 4.43 -2.74 -7.73
N ILE A 41 4.19 -1.85 -6.76
CA ILE A 41 4.40 -2.14 -5.34
C ILE A 41 3.38 -3.18 -4.85
N ALA A 42 2.10 -3.04 -5.18
CA ALA A 42 1.08 -4.02 -4.84
C ALA A 42 1.36 -5.40 -5.45
N TYR A 43 1.95 -5.43 -6.66
CA TYR A 43 2.39 -6.66 -7.29
C TYR A 43 3.58 -7.31 -6.57
N LEU A 44 4.60 -6.51 -6.20
CA LEU A 44 5.74 -7.01 -5.42
C LEU A 44 5.29 -7.54 -4.05
N ASP A 45 4.37 -6.84 -3.39
CA ASP A 45 3.80 -7.24 -2.11
C ASP A 45 3.11 -8.61 -2.20
N TRP A 46 2.30 -8.80 -3.25
CA TRP A 46 1.63 -10.08 -3.51
C TRP A 46 2.60 -11.24 -3.81
N GLN A 47 3.69 -10.99 -4.54
CA GLN A 47 4.57 -12.06 -5.02
C GLN A 47 5.70 -12.40 -4.03
N TYR A 48 6.23 -11.42 -3.31
CA TYR A 48 7.46 -11.59 -2.51
C TYR A 48 7.27 -11.33 -1.01
N GLN A 49 6.14 -10.78 -0.56
CA GLN A 49 5.88 -10.34 0.83
C GLN A 49 6.98 -9.46 1.45
N LEU A 50 7.87 -8.92 0.61
CA LEU A 50 8.97 -8.04 0.96
C LEU A 50 8.82 -6.82 0.06
N ILE A 51 8.16 -5.80 0.59
CA ILE A 51 8.05 -4.50 -0.07
C ILE A 51 9.48 -3.94 -0.21
N SER A 52 9.98 -3.92 -1.45
CA SER A 52 11.29 -3.36 -1.79
C SER A 52 11.28 -1.85 -1.51
N THR A 53 12.36 -1.36 -0.90
CA THR A 53 12.51 0.05 -0.51
C THR A 53 12.64 0.99 -1.72
N THR A 54 13.19 0.48 -2.83
CA THR A 54 13.46 1.26 -4.05
C THR A 54 12.21 1.86 -4.70
N PRO A 55 11.13 1.11 -5.00
CA PRO A 55 9.93 1.68 -5.60
C PRO A 55 9.19 2.64 -4.65
N CYS A 56 9.24 2.43 -3.34
CA CYS A 56 8.63 3.34 -2.36
C CYS A 56 9.36 4.69 -2.30
N LEU A 57 10.69 4.69 -2.39
CA LEU A 57 11.49 5.92 -2.49
C LEU A 57 11.19 6.68 -3.79
N ILE A 58 11.06 5.97 -4.91
CA ILE A 58 10.68 6.58 -6.20
C ILE A 58 9.28 7.20 -6.12
N LEU A 59 8.32 6.50 -5.49
CA LEU A 59 6.97 7.02 -5.26
C LEU A 59 7.00 8.31 -4.43
N THR A 60 7.81 8.33 -3.36
CA THR A 60 8.01 9.51 -2.51
C THR A 60 8.60 10.68 -3.29
N ALA A 61 9.65 10.43 -4.06
CA ALA A 61 10.31 11.45 -4.87
C ALA A 61 9.33 12.05 -5.89
N LEU A 62 8.50 11.21 -6.53
CA LEU A 62 7.42 11.66 -7.40
C LEU A 62 6.39 12.49 -6.63
N GLY A 63 6.07 12.15 -5.38
CA GLY A 63 5.14 12.91 -4.53
C GLY A 63 5.62 14.34 -4.29
N PHE A 64 6.90 14.49 -3.93
CA PHE A 64 7.52 15.80 -3.76
C PHE A 64 7.62 16.58 -5.07
N ILE A 65 7.93 15.92 -6.20
CA ILE A 65 7.95 16.57 -7.51
C ILE A 65 6.53 17.10 -7.85
N GLY A 66 5.49 16.33 -7.58
CA GLY A 66 4.09 16.75 -7.79
C GLY A 66 3.66 17.92 -6.91
N ALA A 67 4.08 17.94 -5.65
CA ALA A 67 3.85 19.07 -4.74
C ALA A 67 4.63 20.32 -5.16
N SER A 68 5.89 20.16 -5.63
CA SER A 68 6.71 21.29 -6.10
C SER A 68 6.17 21.97 -7.36
N GLN A 69 5.54 21.20 -8.26
CA GLN A 69 4.92 21.73 -9.49
C GLN A 69 3.47 22.18 -9.29
N SER A 70 2.97 22.24 -8.04
CA SER A 70 1.57 22.59 -7.72
C SER A 70 0.50 21.73 -8.41
N PHE A 71 0.84 20.51 -8.82
CA PHE A 71 -0.14 19.55 -9.36
C PHE A 71 -1.03 18.96 -8.26
N SER A 72 -0.55 18.97 -7.02
CA SER A 72 -1.30 18.60 -5.83
C SER A 72 -1.85 19.83 -5.13
N SER A 73 -3.03 19.72 -4.53
CA SER A 73 -3.60 20.80 -3.69
C SER A 73 -2.82 21.02 -2.38
N LEU A 74 -1.79 20.22 -2.12
CA LEU A 74 -0.89 20.36 -0.98
C LEU A 74 0.35 21.17 -1.35
N THR A 75 0.72 22.09 -0.46
CA THR A 75 2.04 22.73 -0.51
C THR A 75 3.12 21.70 -0.19
N LEU A 76 4.34 21.95 -0.68
CA LEU A 76 5.49 21.07 -0.43
C LEU A 76 5.74 20.83 1.06
N GLU A 77 5.52 21.86 1.88
CA GLU A 77 5.72 21.81 3.32
C GLU A 77 4.68 20.90 4.02
N GLU A 78 3.42 20.99 3.61
CA GLU A 78 2.35 20.09 4.11
C GLU A 78 2.59 18.63 3.70
N SER A 79 3.05 18.41 2.46
CA SER A 79 3.40 17.08 1.93
C SER A 79 4.60 16.46 2.67
N LEU A 80 5.59 17.26 3.02
CA LEU A 80 6.75 16.80 3.79
C LEU A 80 6.36 16.49 5.24
N GLN A 81 5.59 17.38 5.89
CA GLN A 81 5.11 17.18 7.24
C GLN A 81 4.25 15.92 7.36
N SER A 82 3.33 15.70 6.40
CA SER A 82 2.54 14.47 6.35
C SER A 82 3.42 13.24 6.18
N ALA A 83 4.35 13.23 5.23
CA ALA A 83 5.25 12.09 5.01
C ALA A 83 6.05 11.71 6.27
N VAL A 84 6.61 12.70 6.98
CA VAL A 84 7.39 12.48 8.21
C VAL A 84 6.51 11.93 9.33
N ILE A 85 5.32 12.48 9.52
CA ILE A 85 4.39 12.02 10.56
C ILE A 85 3.93 10.59 10.29
N PHE A 86 3.58 10.27 9.04
CA PHE A 86 3.24 8.89 8.64
C PHE A 86 4.39 7.92 8.89
N PHE A 87 5.61 8.30 8.52
CA PHE A 87 6.79 7.48 8.77
C PHE A 87 7.02 7.24 10.26
N LEU A 88 6.99 8.29 11.09
CA LEU A 88 7.20 8.19 12.53
C LEU A 88 6.15 7.31 13.23
N LEU A 89 4.88 7.40 12.82
CA LEU A 89 3.80 6.59 13.38
C LEU A 89 3.98 5.10 13.06
N PHE A 90 4.20 4.76 11.80
CA PHE A 90 4.44 3.37 11.40
C PHE A 90 5.73 2.83 12.00
N TYR A 91 6.77 3.66 12.10
CA TYR A 91 8.01 3.31 12.77
C TYR A 91 7.83 3.07 14.28
N GLY A 92 7.00 3.88 14.95
CA GLY A 92 6.65 3.69 16.35
C GLY A 92 5.88 2.40 16.60
N ILE A 93 4.89 2.08 15.75
CA ILE A 93 4.14 0.82 15.81
C ILE A 93 5.08 -0.37 15.57
N TYR A 94 5.97 -0.27 14.58
CA TYR A 94 7.00 -1.28 14.32
C TYR A 94 7.87 -1.53 15.55
N TRP A 95 8.33 -0.47 16.22
CA TRP A 95 9.17 -0.60 17.41
C TRP A 95 8.44 -1.26 18.58
N ILE A 96 7.18 -0.89 18.82
CA ILE A 96 6.33 -1.49 19.85
C ILE A 96 6.08 -2.97 19.54
N ALA A 97 5.77 -3.30 18.29
CA ALA A 97 5.56 -4.67 17.84
C ALA A 97 6.84 -5.51 18.00
N LYS A 98 8.00 -4.96 17.62
CA LYS A 98 9.31 -5.60 17.79
C LYS A 98 9.62 -5.88 19.26
N TRP A 99 9.30 -4.95 20.15
CA TRP A 99 9.47 -5.13 21.59
C TRP A 99 8.58 -6.24 22.15
N TYR A 100 7.33 -6.33 21.68
CA TYR A 100 6.34 -7.27 22.18
C TYR A 100 6.51 -8.69 21.61
N TYR A 101 6.72 -8.83 20.31
CA TYR A 101 6.71 -10.12 19.59
C TYR A 101 8.09 -10.76 19.42
N LYS A 102 9.20 -10.03 19.60
CA LYS A 102 10.60 -10.49 19.43
C LYS A 102 10.97 -11.12 18.07
N GLU A 103 10.02 -11.34 17.18
CA GLU A 103 10.22 -11.69 15.78
C GLU A 103 9.95 -10.50 14.85
N GLU A 104 10.59 -10.49 13.68
CA GLU A 104 10.36 -9.48 12.63
C GLU A 104 9.01 -9.71 11.92
N ALA A 105 7.91 -9.60 12.67
CA ALA A 105 6.56 -9.83 12.15
C ALA A 105 6.05 -8.70 11.24
N PHE A 106 6.79 -7.59 11.14
CA PHE A 106 6.36 -6.39 10.45
C PHE A 106 7.36 -6.05 9.33
N GLY A 107 6.86 -5.95 8.09
CA GLY A 107 7.69 -5.81 6.90
C GLY A 107 8.41 -4.48 6.90
N GLN A 108 9.73 -4.49 6.71
CA GLN A 108 10.52 -3.25 6.64
C GLN A 108 10.04 -2.29 5.55
N GLY A 109 9.38 -2.79 4.50
CA GLY A 109 8.85 -1.92 3.45
C GLY A 109 7.54 -1.22 3.80
N ASP A 110 6.79 -1.65 4.82
CA ASP A 110 5.48 -1.05 5.16
C ASP A 110 5.61 0.41 5.59
N TYR A 111 6.64 0.75 6.37
CA TYR A 111 6.87 2.13 6.81
C TYR A 111 7.43 3.01 5.67
N TRP A 112 8.18 2.45 4.71
CA TRP A 112 8.62 3.17 3.51
C TRP A 112 7.45 3.44 2.55
N LEU A 113 6.54 2.47 2.42
CA LEU A 113 5.29 2.65 1.69
C LEU A 113 4.42 3.73 2.34
N ALA A 114 4.30 3.71 3.67
CA ALA A 114 3.58 4.73 4.41
C ALA A 114 4.19 6.13 4.21
N LEU A 115 5.51 6.25 4.12
CA LEU A 115 6.21 7.49 3.78
C LEU A 115 5.85 7.94 2.36
N GLY A 116 5.88 7.02 1.39
CA GLY A 116 5.49 7.27 0.00
C GLY A 116 4.05 7.77 -0.11
N ILE A 117 3.09 7.06 0.47
CA ILE A 117 1.67 7.46 0.50
C ILE A 117 1.47 8.76 1.27
N GLY A 118 2.20 8.95 2.38
CA GLY A 118 2.17 10.15 3.20
C GLY A 118 2.56 11.42 2.44
N SER A 119 3.41 11.31 1.42
CA SER A 119 3.74 12.47 0.55
C SER A 119 2.58 12.95 -0.33
N TYR A 120 1.59 12.09 -0.60
CA TYR A 120 0.40 12.43 -1.40
C TYR A 120 -0.82 12.77 -0.53
N LEU A 121 -0.86 12.31 0.72
CA LEU A 121 -2.01 12.45 1.60
C LEU A 121 -1.83 13.60 2.61
N PRO A 122 -2.81 14.51 2.73
CA PRO A 122 -2.81 15.51 3.80
C PRO A 122 -3.07 14.87 5.16
N LEU A 123 -2.48 15.44 6.20
CA LEU A 123 -2.58 14.97 7.59
C LEU A 123 -4.02 14.74 8.07
N LYS A 124 -4.98 15.51 7.55
CA LYS A 124 -6.41 15.37 7.89
C LYS A 124 -6.99 13.98 7.57
N HIS A 125 -6.46 13.29 6.57
CA HIS A 125 -6.99 11.98 6.13
C HIS A 125 -6.26 10.80 6.78
N PHE A 126 -5.25 11.06 7.62
CA PHE A 126 -4.51 10.04 8.35
C PHE A 126 -5.38 9.06 9.17
N PRO A 127 -6.29 9.52 10.07
CA PRO A 127 -7.02 8.59 10.94
C PRO A 127 -7.95 7.67 10.14
N ILE A 128 -8.53 8.18 9.05
CA ILE A 128 -9.38 7.39 8.16
C ILE A 128 -8.57 6.33 7.42
N PHE A 129 -7.36 6.69 6.96
CA PHE A 129 -6.45 5.74 6.31
C PHE A 129 -6.06 4.59 7.26
N LEU A 130 -5.67 4.92 8.50
CA LEU A 130 -5.28 3.92 9.49
C LEU A 130 -6.45 3.02 9.90
N LEU A 131 -7.66 3.59 9.99
CA LEU A 131 -8.89 2.83 10.22
C LEU A 131 -9.18 1.86 9.08
N ILE A 132 -9.06 2.29 7.82
CA ILE A 132 -9.23 1.43 6.65
C ILE A 132 -8.17 0.30 6.65
N ALA A 133 -6.90 0.63 6.92
CA ALA A 133 -5.82 -0.36 6.99
C ALA A 133 -6.08 -1.41 8.07
N CYS A 134 -6.53 -0.98 9.26
CA CYS A 134 -6.88 -1.88 10.35
C CYS A 134 -8.08 -2.77 9.97
N LEU A 135 -9.14 -2.20 9.39
CA LEU A 135 -10.29 -2.97 8.92
C LEU A 135 -9.92 -3.98 7.84
N LEU A 136 -9.05 -3.61 6.88
CA LEU A 136 -8.54 -4.52 5.86
C LEU A 136 -7.73 -5.66 6.48
N GLY A 137 -6.86 -5.35 7.44
CA GLY A 137 -6.07 -6.36 8.16
C GLY A 137 -6.95 -7.37 8.89
N ILE A 138 -7.97 -6.89 9.61
CA ILE A 138 -8.97 -7.75 10.28
C ILE A 138 -9.76 -8.57 9.25
N PHE A 139 -10.18 -7.96 8.14
CA PHE A 139 -10.92 -8.66 7.09
C PHE A 139 -10.08 -9.76 6.45
N PHE A 140 -8.79 -9.52 6.21
CA PHE A 140 -7.89 -10.48 5.59
C PHE A 140 -7.56 -11.65 6.52
N THR A 141 -7.35 -11.40 7.82
CA THR A 141 -7.19 -12.47 8.81
C THR A 141 -8.47 -13.29 8.96
N PHE A 142 -9.63 -12.63 8.92
CA PHE A 142 -10.93 -13.32 8.95
C PHE A 142 -11.14 -14.20 7.70
N LEU A 143 -10.84 -13.70 6.50
CA LEU A 143 -10.89 -14.50 5.26
C LEU A 143 -9.90 -15.66 5.27
N SER A 144 -8.68 -15.43 5.76
CA SER A 144 -7.62 -16.45 5.82
C SER A 144 -7.93 -17.54 6.86
N THR A 145 -8.57 -17.18 7.97
CA THR A 145 -9.08 -18.12 8.98
C THR A 145 -10.06 -19.11 8.36
N LYS A 146 -10.91 -18.65 7.42
CA LYS A 146 -11.81 -19.55 6.69
C LYS A 146 -11.09 -20.54 5.78
N ARG A 147 -9.90 -20.20 5.25
CA ARG A 147 -9.07 -21.14 4.47
C ARG A 147 -8.34 -22.15 5.34
N LEU A 148 -7.86 -21.76 6.53
CA LEU A 148 -7.19 -22.67 7.46
C LEU A 148 -8.16 -23.70 8.05
N VAL A 149 -9.38 -23.31 8.40
CA VAL A 149 -10.43 -24.25 8.88
C VAL A 149 -10.82 -25.24 7.78
N PHE A 150 -10.93 -24.80 6.52
CA PHE A 150 -11.23 -25.69 5.39
C PHE A 150 -10.12 -26.72 5.12
N CYS A 151 -8.85 -26.36 5.34
CA CYS A 151 -7.71 -27.26 5.12
C CYS A 151 -7.47 -28.24 6.28
N LEU A 152 -7.92 -27.93 7.51
CA LEU A 152 -7.85 -28.80 8.70
C LEU A 152 -9.06 -29.76 8.82
N LEU A 153 -10.17 -29.46 8.16
CA LEU A 153 -11.37 -30.32 8.11
C LEU A 153 -11.15 -31.74 7.55
N PRO A 154 -10.33 -32.00 6.50
CA PRO A 154 -10.07 -33.36 6.04
C PRO A 154 -9.16 -34.18 6.98
N LEU A 155 -8.47 -33.55 7.94
CA LEU A 155 -7.55 -34.23 8.87
C LEU A 155 -8.24 -34.67 10.18
N PHE A 156 -9.39 -34.08 10.51
CA PHE A 156 -10.20 -34.49 11.67
C PHE A 156 -11.16 -35.66 11.36
N SER A 157 -11.38 -35.98 10.08
CA SER A 157 -12.24 -37.10 9.66
C SER A 157 -11.55 -38.48 9.72
N SER A 158 -10.21 -38.53 9.81
CA SER A 158 -9.44 -39.78 9.75
C SER A 158 -8.99 -40.31 11.13
N SER A 159 -9.27 -39.60 12.22
CA SER A 159 -8.84 -39.95 13.59
C SER A 159 -9.96 -40.49 14.50
N GLN A 160 -11.06 -40.98 13.92
CA GLN A 160 -12.16 -41.66 14.63
C GLN A 160 -12.36 -43.13 14.18
N VAL A 161 -11.37 -43.72 13.49
CA VAL A 161 -11.38 -45.15 13.13
C VAL A 161 -10.06 -45.77 13.57
N LEU A 162 -9.92 -45.98 14.88
CA LEU A 162 -9.08 -47.01 15.51
C LEU A 162 -9.46 -47.14 16.99
#